data_AF-A0A2I2KN99-F1
#
_entry.id   AF-A0A2I2KN99-F1
#
_cell.length_a   1.000
_cell.length_b   1.000
_cell.length_c   1.000
_cell.angle_alpha   90.00
_cell.angle_beta   90.00
_cell.angle_gamma   90.00
#
_symmetry.space_group_name_H-M   'P 1'
#
loop_
_entity.id
_entity.type
_entity.pdbx_description
1 polymer ?
#
loop_
_entity_poly.entity_id
_entity_poly.type
_entity_poly.pdbx_seq_one_letter_code
_entity_poly.pdbx_strand_id
1 'polypeptide(L)'
;MTKKSTYRRARHSRYALVLVLALALALVFSYLSVAAAPVASAAQTGIVELAESAVPASTVPATSTQAPGGTTLLAGQSLRSPDGVWSLTMQDDGNAVLYGRGHVARWSTETNGTDGSSLEMQPDGNLVLYAPGRRPLWASGTQGHRGAWMELQNDGNLVLYAPGRVALWATGTHPRTTYVALGDSYSSGEGNPPFDSGTATLKDPCHRSQQAWPRLLGVEVSGQIAANGHLACSGAVIDDVLKRGQHPGSIDATPQVTRLAAINSKTPVGVVSVTIGGNDLGFSRTLAACFLIACVRHPADEAPQIDAVATRIRQEVVPAIRQAAPEARVIVVGYPRIVPRPGTQIAGCRWLSATEILHLNQVEDYLDGQLRAAATAAGATYVSVAGALAGHELCTKEPWIFPIGLSGGNLRGHPLPAGQRAMAAIVGTQAGYPIRPPAGTPAV
;
A
#
# COMPACT_ATOMS: atom_id res chain seq x y z
N MET A 1 -50.48 62.63 -39.87
CA MET A 1 -50.04 64.03 -39.68
C MET A 1 -48.52 64.07 -39.48
N THR A 2 -47.92 65.26 -39.52
CA THR A 2 -46.50 65.63 -39.22
C THR A 2 -45.68 64.63 -38.36
N LYS A 3 -44.54 64.07 -38.78
CA LYS A 3 -43.18 64.62 -39.10
C LYS A 3 -42.20 64.70 -37.90
N LYS A 4 -41.06 63.98 -38.01
CA LYS A 4 -39.68 64.32 -37.51
C LYS A 4 -39.47 64.36 -35.96
N SER A 5 -38.26 64.32 -35.36
CA SER A 5 -36.84 64.06 -35.76
C SER A 5 -35.96 63.90 -34.48
N THR A 6 -34.68 63.45 -34.46
CA THR A 6 -33.93 62.38 -35.17
C THR A 6 -32.59 62.07 -34.46
N TYR A 7 -32.43 60.84 -33.94
CA TYR A 7 -31.30 59.91 -34.21
C TYR A 7 -29.83 60.44 -34.32
N ARG A 8 -28.93 59.99 -33.42
CA ARG A 8 -27.47 59.64 -33.59
C ARG A 8 -26.90 59.23 -32.20
N ARG A 9 -26.06 58.19 -31.99
CA ARG A 9 -24.73 57.78 -32.54
C ARG A 9 -23.59 58.80 -32.26
N ALA A 10 -22.35 58.41 -31.92
CA ALA A 10 -21.77 57.15 -31.38
C ALA A 10 -20.26 57.34 -31.08
N ARG A 11 -19.69 56.48 -30.20
CA ARG A 11 -18.26 56.05 -30.11
C ARG A 11 -17.14 57.03 -29.67
N HIS A 12 -16.24 56.46 -28.86
CA HIS A 12 -14.79 56.74 -28.64
C HIS A 12 -14.27 58.15 -28.31
N SER A 13 -13.58 58.27 -27.17
CA SER A 13 -12.13 58.61 -27.15
C SER A 13 -11.46 58.11 -25.85
N ARG A 14 -10.14 58.26 -25.75
CA ARG A 14 -9.28 58.12 -24.54
C ARG A 14 -8.48 59.42 -24.33
N TYR A 15 -7.69 59.47 -23.26
CA TYR A 15 -6.63 60.46 -22.91
C TYR A 15 -7.04 61.68 -22.04
N ALA A 16 -6.05 62.16 -21.26
CA ALA A 16 -5.96 63.41 -20.48
C ALA A 16 -6.87 63.58 -19.23
N LEU A 17 -6.51 64.32 -18.16
CA LEU A 17 -5.18 64.66 -17.58
C LEU A 17 -5.36 65.25 -16.14
N VAL A 18 -4.60 64.74 -15.16
CA VAL A 18 -4.01 65.29 -13.89
C VAL A 18 -4.53 66.61 -13.21
N LEU A 19 -4.28 66.74 -11.89
CA LEU A 19 -4.28 67.92 -10.96
C LEU A 19 -5.50 68.10 -10.02
N VAL A 20 -5.36 68.56 -8.75
CA VAL A 20 -4.22 68.51 -7.78
C VAL A 20 -4.66 68.85 -6.34
N LEU A 21 -3.85 68.46 -5.33
CA LEU A 21 -3.62 69.20 -4.07
C LEU A 21 -2.30 68.73 -3.42
N ALA A 22 -1.56 69.58 -2.70
CA ALA A 22 -0.28 69.22 -2.05
C ALA A 22 0.18 70.23 -0.96
N LEU A 23 0.85 69.73 0.09
CA LEU A 23 1.62 70.43 1.15
C LEU A 23 2.71 69.42 1.63
N ALA A 24 3.99 69.47 1.23
CA ALA A 24 5.10 70.42 1.52
C ALA A 24 5.79 70.12 2.89
N LEU A 25 7.04 69.58 3.01
CA LEU A 25 8.42 70.03 2.65
C LEU A 25 9.00 71.17 3.54
N ALA A 26 10.29 71.25 3.94
CA ALA A 26 11.48 70.34 3.89
C ALA A 26 12.70 70.90 4.72
N LEU A 27 13.93 70.35 4.53
CA LEU A 27 15.30 70.81 4.95
C LEU A 27 15.79 70.33 6.36
N VAL A 28 17.08 70.15 6.73
CA VAL A 28 18.45 70.50 6.20
C VAL A 28 19.50 69.34 6.45
N PHE A 29 20.69 69.38 5.83
CA PHE A 29 21.90 68.50 5.99
C PHE A 29 22.69 68.66 7.33
N SER A 30 23.51 67.65 7.74
CA SER A 30 24.98 67.73 8.05
C SER A 30 25.61 66.46 8.71
N TYR A 31 26.93 66.46 9.00
CA TYR A 31 27.82 65.28 9.22
C TYR A 31 28.46 65.16 10.65
N LEU A 32 29.25 64.09 10.87
CA LEU A 32 30.17 63.75 11.99
C LEU A 32 29.54 63.17 13.29
N SER A 33 30.16 62.28 14.08
CA SER A 33 31.30 61.32 13.92
C SER A 33 31.42 60.41 15.18
N VAL A 34 32.41 59.48 15.22
CA VAL A 34 32.91 58.73 16.41
C VAL A 34 32.00 57.57 16.90
N ALA A 35 32.46 56.33 17.14
CA ALA A 35 33.72 55.66 16.81
C ALA A 35 33.53 54.14 16.70
N ALA A 36 34.49 53.45 16.07
CA ALA A 36 34.70 52.00 16.21
C ALA A 36 35.99 51.73 16.99
N ALA A 37 36.02 50.67 17.80
CA ALA A 37 37.20 50.19 18.53
C ALA A 37 37.38 48.68 18.28
N PRO A 38 38.61 48.13 18.33
CA PRO A 38 38.97 47.01 17.46
C PRO A 38 39.03 45.64 18.15
N VAL A 39 38.97 44.59 17.33
CA VAL A 39 39.63 43.30 17.59
C VAL A 39 40.60 43.04 16.42
N ALA A 40 41.77 42.47 16.72
CA ALA A 40 42.91 42.43 15.81
C ALA A 40 42.81 41.37 14.70
N SER A 41 43.70 41.48 13.71
CA SER A 41 43.79 40.60 12.54
C SER A 41 44.78 39.43 12.73
N ALA A 42 44.64 38.45 11.85
CA ALA A 42 45.63 37.44 11.46
C ALA A 42 46.11 36.40 12.50
N ALA A 43 45.55 35.20 12.38
CA ALA A 43 46.35 33.97 12.35
C ALA A 43 45.91 33.16 11.12
N GLN A 44 46.87 32.63 10.34
CA GLN A 44 46.61 31.99 9.05
C GLN A 44 46.79 30.47 9.17
N THR A 45 45.70 29.73 9.21
CA THR A 45 45.68 28.26 9.12
C THR A 45 44.78 27.82 7.96
N GLY A 46 45.13 26.67 7.37
CA GLY A 46 44.60 26.29 6.07
C GLY A 46 43.10 25.97 6.05
N ILE A 47 42.46 26.31 4.94
CA ILE A 47 41.21 25.67 4.51
C ILE A 47 41.49 24.18 4.28
N VAL A 48 41.29 23.38 5.32
CA VAL A 48 41.12 21.94 5.15
C VAL A 48 39.78 21.75 4.47
N GLU A 49 39.82 21.40 3.18
CA GLU A 49 38.65 20.93 2.45
C GLU A 49 38.08 19.73 3.20
N LEU A 50 36.90 19.89 3.79
CA LEU A 50 36.17 18.81 4.45
C LEU A 50 35.62 17.88 3.38
N ALA A 51 36.50 17.07 2.80
CA ALA A 51 36.14 15.92 1.99
C ALA A 51 35.08 15.11 2.75
N GLU A 52 33.93 14.89 2.13
CA GLU A 52 32.82 14.22 2.78
C GLU A 52 33.26 12.81 3.18
N SER A 53 33.40 12.61 4.50
CA SER A 53 34.07 11.43 5.05
C SER A 53 33.27 10.19 4.66
N ALA A 54 33.80 9.43 3.69
CA ALA A 54 33.18 8.22 3.20
C ALA A 54 33.03 7.25 4.37
N VAL A 55 31.79 7.12 4.86
CA VAL A 55 31.43 6.15 5.89
C VAL A 55 31.90 4.79 5.38
N PRO A 56 32.79 4.08 6.09
CA PRO A 56 33.35 2.84 5.60
C PRO A 56 32.21 1.86 5.34
N ALA A 57 32.13 1.35 4.10
CA ALA A 57 31.07 0.47 3.67
C ALA A 57 30.95 -0.72 4.62
N SER A 58 29.84 -0.79 5.35
CA SER A 58 29.65 -1.82 6.37
C SER A 58 29.46 -3.16 5.66
N THR A 59 30.47 -4.02 5.72
CA THR A 59 30.44 -5.34 5.09
C THR A 59 29.38 -6.21 5.76
N VAL A 60 28.55 -6.86 4.96
CA VAL A 60 27.46 -7.72 5.44
C VAL A 60 28.02 -8.86 6.32
N PRO A 61 27.59 -8.99 7.59
CA PRO A 61 27.83 -10.20 8.36
C PRO A 61 27.20 -11.38 7.63
N ALA A 62 27.91 -12.49 7.45
CA ALA A 62 27.52 -13.61 6.57
C ALA A 62 26.21 -14.36 6.95
N THR A 63 25.52 -13.89 8.00
CA THR A 63 24.23 -14.36 8.51
C THR A 63 23.08 -13.37 8.28
N SER A 64 23.33 -12.19 7.68
CA SER A 64 22.28 -11.18 7.51
C SER A 64 21.26 -11.58 6.45
N THR A 65 19.99 -11.34 6.76
CA THR A 65 18.82 -11.58 5.90
C THR A 65 18.28 -10.32 5.23
N GLN A 66 18.72 -9.17 5.74
CA GLN A 66 18.46 -7.83 5.23
C GLN A 66 19.78 -7.06 5.08
N ALA A 67 19.81 -6.08 4.18
CA ALA A 67 20.93 -5.15 4.00
C ALA A 67 20.39 -3.72 3.81
N PRO A 68 20.54 -2.81 4.79
CA PRO A 68 20.04 -1.44 4.73
C PRO A 68 20.85 -0.54 3.79
N GLY A 69 20.31 0.63 3.43
CA GLY A 69 21.06 1.68 2.73
C GLY A 69 22.39 2.04 3.43
N GLY A 70 23.47 2.09 2.66
CA GLY A 70 24.86 2.16 3.14
C GLY A 70 25.60 0.82 3.16
N THR A 71 24.95 -0.28 2.75
CA THR A 71 25.55 -1.62 2.71
C THR A 71 26.18 -1.93 1.36
N THR A 72 27.29 -2.68 1.35
CA THR A 72 27.92 -3.19 0.13
C THR A 72 28.20 -4.69 0.25
N LEU A 73 27.85 -5.45 -0.79
CA LEU A 73 28.39 -6.80 -1.02
C LEU A 73 29.57 -6.67 -1.99
N LEU A 74 30.73 -7.13 -1.56
CA LEU A 74 31.92 -7.29 -2.39
C LEU A 74 31.90 -8.66 -3.08
N ALA A 75 32.76 -8.85 -4.09
CA ALA A 75 33.05 -10.15 -4.68
C ALA A 75 33.25 -11.25 -3.61
N GLY A 76 32.62 -12.41 -3.83
CA GLY A 76 32.60 -13.56 -2.92
C GLY A 76 31.59 -13.46 -1.77
N GLN A 77 30.91 -12.33 -1.56
CA GLN A 77 29.96 -12.14 -0.45
C GLN A 77 28.51 -12.48 -0.85
N SER A 78 27.72 -12.94 0.14
CA SER A 78 26.31 -13.30 -0.05
C SER A 78 25.38 -12.71 1.03
N LEU A 79 24.18 -12.30 0.63
CA LEU A 79 22.99 -12.20 1.48
C LEU A 79 22.25 -13.54 1.45
N ARG A 80 21.60 -13.97 2.55
CA ARG A 80 20.88 -15.26 2.63
C ARG A 80 19.44 -15.09 3.10
N SER A 81 18.54 -15.98 2.70
CA SER A 81 17.18 -16.03 3.28
C SER A 81 17.22 -16.51 4.74
N PRO A 82 16.23 -16.13 5.58
CA PRO A 82 16.09 -16.63 6.95
C PRO A 82 16.07 -18.16 7.11
N ASP A 83 15.62 -18.91 6.10
CA ASP A 83 15.66 -20.39 6.06
C ASP A 83 16.98 -20.97 5.49
N GLY A 84 17.90 -20.14 5.00
CA GLY A 84 19.16 -20.54 4.37
C GLY A 84 19.02 -21.22 3.00
N VAL A 85 17.82 -21.34 2.44
CA VAL A 85 17.54 -22.03 1.16
C VAL A 85 17.99 -21.20 -0.06
N TRP A 86 18.06 -19.88 0.10
CA TRP A 86 18.35 -18.91 -0.96
C TRP A 86 19.55 -18.04 -0.61
N SER A 87 20.28 -17.61 -1.63
CA SER A 87 21.36 -16.62 -1.48
C SER A 87 21.52 -15.73 -2.71
N LEU A 88 21.58 -14.42 -2.49
CA LEU A 88 22.09 -13.46 -3.46
C LEU A 88 23.60 -13.36 -3.26
N THR A 89 24.39 -13.71 -4.26
CA THR A 89 25.86 -13.67 -4.20
C THR A 89 26.40 -12.67 -5.21
N MET A 90 27.29 -11.79 -4.77
CA MET A 90 28.14 -10.99 -5.66
C MET A 90 29.34 -11.86 -6.06
N GLN A 91 29.38 -12.30 -7.31
CA GLN A 91 30.39 -13.23 -7.82
C GLN A 91 31.70 -12.50 -8.17
N ASP A 92 32.80 -13.26 -8.20
CA ASP A 92 34.14 -12.74 -8.51
C ASP A 92 34.28 -12.22 -9.96
N ASP A 93 33.45 -12.73 -10.89
CA ASP A 93 33.36 -12.31 -12.29
C ASP A 93 32.58 -11.00 -12.50
N GLY A 94 32.11 -10.36 -11.43
CA GLY A 94 31.33 -9.13 -11.48
C GLY A 94 29.82 -9.30 -11.69
N ASN A 95 29.28 -10.52 -11.66
CA ASN A 95 27.84 -10.77 -11.72
C ASN A 95 27.20 -10.83 -10.31
N ALA A 96 26.04 -10.21 -10.08
CA ALA A 96 25.25 -10.47 -8.87
C ALA A 96 24.12 -11.45 -9.20
N VAL A 97 24.10 -12.60 -8.53
CA VAL A 97 23.23 -13.74 -8.90
C VAL A 97 22.45 -14.26 -7.70
N LEU A 98 21.14 -14.44 -7.89
CA LEU A 98 20.25 -15.05 -6.92
C LEU A 98 20.14 -16.55 -7.18
N TYR A 99 20.59 -17.34 -6.19
CA TYR A 99 20.55 -18.79 -6.18
C TYR A 99 19.47 -19.31 -5.24
N GLY A 100 18.83 -20.41 -5.64
CA GLY A 100 17.95 -21.21 -4.78
C GLY A 100 18.48 -22.61 -4.49
N ARG A 101 17.63 -23.46 -3.91
CA ARG A 101 17.90 -24.87 -3.58
C ARG A 101 18.68 -25.58 -4.71
N GLY A 102 19.79 -26.21 -4.35
CA GLY A 102 20.70 -26.89 -5.29
C GLY A 102 21.68 -25.95 -6.01
N HIS A 103 21.84 -24.72 -5.53
CA HIS A 103 22.68 -23.68 -6.15
C HIS A 103 22.28 -23.34 -7.60
N VAL A 104 20.98 -23.46 -7.90
CA VAL A 104 20.40 -23.15 -9.21
C VAL A 104 20.14 -21.64 -9.28
N ALA A 105 20.75 -20.97 -10.25
CA ALA A 105 20.53 -19.55 -10.52
C ALA A 105 19.07 -19.30 -10.96
N ARG A 106 18.47 -18.22 -10.47
CA ARG A 106 17.09 -17.80 -10.79
C ARG A 106 16.99 -16.40 -11.39
N TRP A 107 17.94 -15.53 -11.07
CA TRP A 107 18.06 -14.17 -11.59
C TRP A 107 19.51 -13.72 -11.48
N SER A 108 19.92 -12.82 -12.38
CA SER A 108 21.23 -12.17 -12.35
C SER A 108 21.16 -10.74 -12.87
N THR A 109 22.16 -9.92 -12.53
CA THR A 109 22.37 -8.59 -13.15
C THR A 109 22.87 -8.65 -14.59
N GLU A 110 23.35 -9.81 -15.05
CA GLU A 110 23.94 -10.03 -16.39
C GLU A 110 25.21 -9.17 -16.62
N THR A 111 26.01 -8.98 -15.54
CA THR A 111 27.20 -8.11 -15.53
C THR A 111 28.53 -8.87 -15.49
N ASN A 112 28.52 -10.17 -15.81
CA ASN A 112 29.72 -11.02 -15.80
C ASN A 112 30.84 -10.53 -16.75
N GLY A 113 32.10 -10.80 -16.40
CA GLY A 113 33.28 -10.26 -17.06
C GLY A 113 33.65 -8.84 -16.61
N THR A 114 33.28 -8.47 -15.39
CA THR A 114 33.60 -7.18 -14.76
C THR A 114 34.18 -7.37 -13.35
N ASP A 115 35.21 -8.20 -13.27
CA ASP A 115 35.90 -8.64 -12.06
C ASP A 115 36.16 -7.52 -11.05
N GLY A 116 35.94 -7.82 -9.76
CA GLY A 116 36.09 -6.85 -8.67
C GLY A 116 34.96 -5.81 -8.57
N SER A 117 33.84 -6.00 -9.28
CA SER A 117 32.62 -5.22 -9.06
C SER A 117 32.03 -5.45 -7.66
N SER A 118 31.16 -4.53 -7.22
CA SER A 118 30.41 -4.64 -5.97
C SER A 118 28.94 -4.25 -6.16
N LEU A 119 28.07 -4.77 -5.29
CA LEU A 119 26.65 -4.44 -5.23
C LEU A 119 26.36 -3.57 -4.00
N GLU A 120 25.95 -2.33 -4.22
CA GLU A 120 25.76 -1.30 -3.20
C GLU A 120 24.27 -0.98 -3.03
N MET A 121 23.72 -1.21 -1.83
CA MET A 121 22.42 -0.68 -1.44
C MET A 121 22.65 0.74 -0.93
N GLN A 122 22.29 1.74 -1.72
CA GLN A 122 22.68 3.13 -1.51
C GLN A 122 21.81 3.81 -0.43
N PRO A 123 22.34 4.81 0.31
CA PRO A 123 21.57 5.54 1.33
C PRO A 123 20.36 6.32 0.80
N ASP A 124 20.25 6.51 -0.52
CA ASP A 124 19.11 7.13 -1.20
C ASP A 124 18.00 6.13 -1.59
N GLY A 125 18.20 4.83 -1.36
CA GLY A 125 17.25 3.76 -1.65
C GLY A 125 17.43 3.04 -2.99
N ASN A 126 18.44 3.40 -3.78
CA ASN A 126 18.79 2.67 -5.01
C ASN A 126 19.64 1.42 -4.71
N LEU A 127 19.46 0.32 -5.43
CA LEU A 127 20.41 -0.80 -5.44
C LEU A 127 21.21 -0.73 -6.74
N VAL A 128 22.54 -0.60 -6.66
CA VAL A 128 23.40 -0.36 -7.82
C VAL A 128 24.60 -1.29 -7.83
N LEU A 129 24.88 -1.90 -8.98
CA LEU A 129 26.10 -2.68 -9.20
C LEU A 129 27.15 -1.79 -9.87
N TYR A 130 28.31 -1.68 -9.25
CA TYR A 130 29.42 -0.83 -9.66
C TYR A 130 30.64 -1.66 -10.07
N ALA A 131 31.18 -1.36 -11.26
CA ALA A 131 32.51 -1.77 -11.66
C ALA A 131 33.60 -1.02 -10.85
N PRO A 132 34.83 -1.55 -10.79
CA PRO A 132 36.00 -0.83 -10.29
C PRO A 132 36.08 0.61 -10.83
N GLY A 133 36.39 1.56 -9.94
CA GLY A 133 36.30 2.99 -10.23
C GLY A 133 34.90 3.61 -10.11
N ARG A 134 33.94 2.92 -9.48
CA ARG A 134 32.54 3.36 -9.28
C ARG A 134 31.77 3.69 -10.57
N ARG A 135 32.06 2.98 -11.66
CA ARG A 135 31.26 3.06 -12.90
C ARG A 135 30.03 2.15 -12.76
N PRO A 136 28.79 2.67 -12.79
CA PRO A 136 27.59 1.83 -12.67
C PRO A 136 27.44 0.91 -13.88
N LEU A 137 26.96 -0.31 -13.63
CA LEU A 137 26.64 -1.33 -14.65
C LEU A 137 25.14 -1.65 -14.67
N TRP A 138 24.52 -1.75 -13.49
CA TRP A 138 23.11 -2.08 -13.31
C TRP A 138 22.54 -1.28 -12.14
N ALA A 139 21.25 -0.94 -12.17
CA ALA A 139 20.55 -0.30 -11.06
C ALA A 139 19.07 -0.71 -11.00
N SER A 140 18.49 -0.76 -9.80
CA SER A 140 17.05 -1.01 -9.59
C SER A 140 16.17 0.16 -10.00
N GLY A 141 16.72 1.39 -10.03
CA GLY A 141 15.98 2.62 -10.35
C GLY A 141 15.13 3.14 -9.20
N THR A 142 15.48 2.78 -7.96
CA THR A 142 14.68 3.05 -6.75
C THR A 142 15.20 4.22 -5.89
N GLN A 143 16.05 5.08 -6.46
CA GLN A 143 16.54 6.30 -5.81
C GLN A 143 15.42 7.23 -5.30
N GLY A 144 15.69 7.95 -4.21
CA GLY A 144 14.77 8.88 -3.55
C GLY A 144 14.13 8.35 -2.26
N HIS A 145 14.18 7.04 -2.04
CA HIS A 145 13.57 6.34 -0.90
C HIS A 145 14.58 6.11 0.23
N ARG A 146 15.04 7.19 0.86
CA ARG A 146 16.04 7.14 1.96
C ARG A 146 15.59 6.20 3.08
N GLY A 147 16.53 5.39 3.57
CA GLY A 147 16.26 4.39 4.61
C GLY A 147 15.63 3.08 4.10
N ALA A 148 15.56 2.88 2.78
CA ALA A 148 15.22 1.58 2.23
C ALA A 148 16.29 0.50 2.49
N TRP A 149 15.90 -0.76 2.40
CA TRP A 149 16.76 -1.94 2.54
C TRP A 149 16.44 -2.99 1.47
N MET A 150 17.39 -3.89 1.18
CA MET A 150 17.09 -5.14 0.49
C MET A 150 16.84 -6.27 1.48
N GLU A 151 15.90 -7.16 1.16
CA GLU A 151 15.49 -8.31 1.97
C GLU A 151 15.39 -9.54 1.07
N LEU A 152 16.08 -10.64 1.43
CA LEU A 152 15.94 -11.93 0.73
C LEU A 152 14.98 -12.83 1.51
N GLN A 153 13.86 -13.17 0.89
CA GLN A 153 12.73 -13.82 1.54
C GLN A 153 12.79 -15.35 1.37
N ASN A 154 12.16 -16.09 2.28
CA ASN A 154 12.12 -17.57 2.26
C ASN A 154 11.37 -18.13 1.03
N ASP A 155 10.50 -17.34 0.41
CA ASP A 155 9.88 -17.69 -0.87
C ASP A 155 10.84 -17.55 -2.07
N GLY A 156 12.06 -17.03 -1.87
CA GLY A 156 13.09 -16.87 -2.89
C GLY A 156 13.07 -15.55 -3.63
N ASN A 157 12.24 -14.60 -3.21
CA ASN A 157 12.20 -13.25 -3.74
C ASN A 157 13.23 -12.34 -3.05
N LEU A 158 13.98 -11.55 -3.81
CA LEU A 158 14.74 -10.42 -3.28
C LEU A 158 13.91 -9.16 -3.49
N VAL A 159 13.62 -8.43 -2.42
CA VAL A 159 12.74 -7.25 -2.45
C VAL A 159 13.47 -6.04 -1.88
N LEU A 160 13.36 -4.89 -2.55
CA LEU A 160 13.74 -3.59 -2.00
C LEU A 160 12.54 -2.99 -1.31
N TYR A 161 12.66 -2.68 -0.01
CA TYR A 161 11.60 -2.09 0.80
C TYR A 161 11.99 -0.71 1.30
N ALA A 162 11.09 0.26 1.14
CA ALA A 162 11.13 1.53 1.86
C ALA A 162 10.57 1.38 3.31
N PRO A 163 10.85 2.35 4.21
CA PRO A 163 10.24 2.43 5.53
C PRO A 163 8.73 2.17 5.50
N GLY A 164 8.25 1.32 6.41
CA GLY A 164 6.86 0.84 6.40
C GLY A 164 6.59 -0.41 5.55
N ARG A 165 7.63 -1.04 4.97
CA ARG A 165 7.53 -2.22 4.08
C ARG A 165 6.77 -1.98 2.77
N VAL A 166 6.87 -0.78 2.22
CA VAL A 166 6.45 -0.50 0.83
C VAL A 166 7.54 -1.02 -0.11
N ALA A 167 7.25 -2.04 -0.93
CA ALA A 167 8.22 -2.53 -1.90
C ALA A 167 8.40 -1.55 -3.07
N LEU A 168 9.65 -1.32 -3.45
CA LEU A 168 10.07 -0.43 -4.53
C LEU A 168 10.39 -1.22 -5.80
N TRP A 169 10.95 -2.41 -5.63
CA TRP A 169 11.40 -3.33 -6.69
C TRP A 169 11.51 -4.75 -6.12
N ALA A 170 11.38 -5.77 -6.97
CA ALA A 170 11.64 -7.16 -6.60
C ALA A 170 12.19 -7.95 -7.80
N THR A 171 12.94 -9.02 -7.54
CA THR A 171 13.46 -9.93 -8.58
C THR A 171 12.37 -10.77 -9.25
N GLY A 172 11.22 -10.99 -8.58
CA GLY A 172 10.16 -11.87 -9.09
C GLY A 172 10.54 -13.35 -9.13
N THR A 173 11.58 -13.74 -8.37
CA THR A 173 12.17 -15.09 -8.39
C THR A 173 11.47 -16.12 -7.51
N HIS A 174 10.41 -15.72 -6.80
CA HIS A 174 9.58 -16.66 -6.05
C HIS A 174 9.03 -17.75 -6.98
N PRO A 175 9.12 -19.05 -6.63
CA PRO A 175 8.40 -20.07 -7.37
C PRO A 175 6.90 -19.79 -7.33
N ARG A 176 6.22 -19.84 -8.48
CA ARG A 176 4.75 -19.79 -8.51
C ARG A 176 4.21 -20.91 -7.62
N THR A 177 3.36 -20.55 -6.67
CA THR A 177 2.85 -21.45 -5.63
C THR A 177 1.34 -21.38 -5.56
N THR A 178 0.66 -22.39 -5.02
CA THR A 178 -0.80 -22.35 -4.93
C THR A 178 -1.23 -21.24 -3.98
N TYR A 179 -2.11 -20.37 -4.45
CA TYR A 179 -2.68 -19.25 -3.71
C TYR A 179 -4.17 -19.50 -3.42
N VAL A 180 -4.59 -19.21 -2.19
CA VAL A 180 -5.99 -19.35 -1.76
C VAL A 180 -6.44 -18.07 -1.03
N ALA A 181 -7.58 -17.52 -1.44
CA ALA A 181 -8.13 -16.28 -0.92
C ALA A 181 -9.39 -16.54 -0.09
N LEU A 182 -9.32 -16.31 1.22
CA LEU A 182 -10.45 -16.40 2.15
C LEU A 182 -11.00 -15.00 2.45
N GLY A 183 -12.14 -14.94 3.13
CA GLY A 183 -12.68 -13.71 3.71
C GLY A 183 -14.12 -13.38 3.32
N ASP A 184 -14.42 -12.09 3.41
CA ASP A 184 -15.73 -11.49 3.20
C ASP A 184 -15.90 -10.85 1.80
N SER A 185 -16.91 -10.00 1.65
CA SER A 185 -17.25 -9.25 0.43
C SER A 185 -16.13 -8.36 -0.11
N TYR A 186 -15.22 -7.87 0.74
CA TYR A 186 -14.07 -7.06 0.29
C TYR A 186 -13.05 -7.93 -0.45
N SER A 187 -12.87 -9.20 -0.05
CA SER A 187 -12.06 -10.18 -0.80
C SER A 187 -12.84 -10.86 -1.92
N SER A 188 -14.16 -11.07 -1.79
CA SER A 188 -14.98 -11.62 -2.88
C SER A 188 -15.06 -10.67 -4.08
N GLY A 189 -14.90 -9.36 -3.86
CA GLY A 189 -15.07 -8.34 -4.89
C GLY A 189 -16.53 -8.02 -5.19
N GLU A 190 -17.38 -8.07 -4.16
CA GLU A 190 -18.80 -7.69 -4.21
C GLU A 190 -19.03 -6.41 -5.04
N GLY A 191 -20.08 -6.42 -5.88
CA GLY A 191 -20.42 -5.32 -6.79
C GLY A 191 -19.66 -5.25 -8.11
N ASN A 192 -18.71 -6.15 -8.38
CA ASN A 192 -17.87 -6.11 -9.59
C ASN A 192 -18.14 -7.29 -10.55
N PRO A 193 -19.23 -7.33 -11.32
CA PRO A 193 -19.44 -8.40 -12.30
C PRO A 193 -18.34 -8.43 -13.40
N PRO A 194 -18.11 -9.56 -14.09
CA PRO A 194 -18.78 -10.85 -13.91
C PRO A 194 -18.32 -11.59 -12.64
N PHE A 195 -19.24 -12.36 -12.07
CA PHE A 195 -18.98 -13.25 -10.93
C PHE A 195 -18.69 -14.69 -11.40
N ASP A 196 -18.05 -15.50 -10.56
CA ASP A 196 -17.90 -16.95 -10.78
C ASP A 196 -19.27 -17.63 -10.89
N SER A 197 -19.38 -18.60 -11.81
CA SER A 197 -20.59 -19.40 -12.01
C SER A 197 -21.04 -20.06 -10.70
N GLY A 198 -22.35 -20.00 -10.43
CA GLY A 198 -22.95 -20.47 -9.18
C GLY A 198 -22.98 -19.42 -8.04
N THR A 199 -22.00 -18.51 -7.98
CA THR A 199 -21.82 -17.57 -6.83
C THR A 199 -22.66 -16.29 -6.90
N ALA A 200 -23.48 -16.14 -7.94
CA ALA A 200 -24.43 -15.05 -8.10
C ALA A 200 -25.85 -15.60 -8.33
N THR A 201 -26.30 -16.45 -7.40
CA THR A 201 -27.61 -17.10 -7.44
C THR A 201 -28.39 -16.86 -6.15
N LEU A 202 -29.71 -17.08 -6.18
CA LEU A 202 -30.56 -17.01 -4.98
C LEU A 202 -30.17 -18.04 -3.90
N LYS A 203 -29.46 -19.11 -4.30
CA LYS A 203 -28.98 -20.16 -3.39
C LYS A 203 -27.60 -19.84 -2.81
N ASP A 204 -26.74 -19.24 -3.62
CA ASP A 204 -25.35 -18.91 -3.33
C ASP A 204 -25.02 -17.53 -3.96
N PRO A 205 -25.14 -16.45 -3.16
CA PRO A 205 -24.71 -15.10 -3.51
C PRO A 205 -23.32 -14.75 -2.92
N CYS A 206 -22.35 -15.68 -2.92
CA CYS A 206 -20.99 -15.36 -2.47
C CYS A 206 -20.31 -14.24 -3.29
N HIS A 207 -20.82 -13.91 -4.49
CA HIS A 207 -20.40 -12.81 -5.35
C HIS A 207 -18.89 -12.71 -5.52
N ARG A 208 -18.29 -13.78 -6.05
CA ARG A 208 -16.84 -13.87 -6.32
C ARG A 208 -16.52 -13.27 -7.69
N SER A 209 -16.05 -12.03 -7.70
CA SER A 209 -15.78 -11.26 -8.90
C SER A 209 -14.52 -11.72 -9.61
N GLN A 210 -14.52 -11.73 -10.95
CA GLN A 210 -13.28 -11.87 -11.75
C GLN A 210 -12.30 -10.68 -11.58
N GLN A 211 -12.79 -9.54 -11.08
CA GLN A 211 -12.05 -8.30 -10.87
C GLN A 211 -11.65 -8.07 -9.40
N ALA A 212 -11.96 -9.02 -8.50
CA ALA A 212 -11.63 -8.93 -7.08
C ALA A 212 -10.12 -8.80 -6.84
N TRP A 213 -9.70 -8.02 -5.85
CA TRP A 213 -8.29 -7.80 -5.54
C TRP A 213 -7.48 -9.10 -5.34
N PRO A 214 -8.02 -10.20 -4.76
CA PRO A 214 -7.27 -11.46 -4.66
C PRO A 214 -7.00 -12.10 -6.02
N ARG A 215 -7.89 -11.97 -7.00
CA ARG A 215 -7.67 -12.54 -8.33
C ARG A 215 -6.53 -11.85 -9.06
N LEU A 216 -6.40 -10.54 -8.88
CA LEU A 216 -5.27 -9.77 -9.38
C LEU A 216 -3.96 -10.24 -8.72
N LEU A 217 -3.95 -10.43 -7.39
CA LEU A 217 -2.80 -11.01 -6.67
C LEU A 217 -2.44 -12.42 -7.15
N GLY A 218 -3.44 -13.26 -7.42
CA GLY A 218 -3.24 -14.63 -7.91
C GLY A 218 -2.62 -14.74 -9.31
N VAL A 219 -2.67 -13.70 -10.14
CA VAL A 219 -1.94 -13.69 -11.43
C VAL A 219 -0.43 -13.65 -11.20
N GLU A 220 0.03 -12.86 -10.23
CA GLU A 220 1.45 -12.83 -9.87
C GLU A 220 1.84 -14.07 -9.05
N VAL A 221 1.11 -14.38 -7.96
CA VAL A 221 1.48 -15.49 -7.05
C VAL A 221 1.44 -16.86 -7.74
N SER A 222 0.40 -17.12 -8.55
CA SER A 222 0.09 -18.46 -9.06
C SER A 222 -0.19 -18.53 -10.57
N GLY A 223 -0.01 -17.43 -11.32
CA GLY A 223 -0.31 -17.32 -12.76
C GLY A 223 -1.81 -17.07 -13.03
N GLN A 224 -2.66 -17.70 -12.22
CA GLN A 224 -4.07 -17.42 -12.04
C GLN A 224 -4.46 -17.99 -10.67
N ILE A 225 -5.45 -17.42 -9.97
CA ILE A 225 -6.05 -18.15 -8.85
C ILE A 225 -6.80 -19.37 -9.40
N ALA A 226 -6.67 -20.53 -8.75
CA ALA A 226 -7.45 -21.70 -9.15
C ALA A 226 -8.95 -21.41 -8.99
N ALA A 227 -9.80 -22.01 -9.83
CA ALA A 227 -11.25 -21.77 -9.79
C ALA A 227 -11.91 -22.13 -8.45
N ASN A 228 -11.29 -23.05 -7.68
CA ASN A 228 -11.66 -23.41 -6.32
C ASN A 228 -10.83 -22.71 -5.23
N GLY A 229 -9.78 -21.96 -5.58
CA GLY A 229 -8.90 -21.24 -4.66
C GLY A 229 -9.44 -19.86 -4.22
N HIS A 230 -10.41 -19.30 -4.93
CA HIS A 230 -11.17 -18.15 -4.43
C HIS A 230 -12.28 -18.65 -3.50
N LEU A 231 -12.08 -18.51 -2.18
CA LEU A 231 -12.99 -18.99 -1.12
C LEU A 231 -13.76 -17.87 -0.42
N ALA A 232 -13.29 -16.62 -0.51
CA ALA A 232 -13.97 -15.45 0.05
C ALA A 232 -15.44 -15.35 -0.42
N CYS A 233 -16.33 -14.88 0.45
CA CYS A 233 -17.77 -14.91 0.21
C CYS A 233 -18.46 -13.67 0.79
N SER A 234 -19.37 -13.05 0.02
CA SER A 234 -20.10 -11.87 0.47
C SER A 234 -20.85 -12.12 1.79
N GLY A 235 -20.76 -11.16 2.72
CA GLY A 235 -21.41 -11.23 4.04
C GLY A 235 -20.78 -12.16 5.10
N ALA A 236 -19.65 -12.81 4.82
CA ALA A 236 -18.99 -13.71 5.79
C ALA A 236 -18.64 -13.03 7.13
N VAL A 237 -18.91 -13.71 8.26
CA VAL A 237 -18.33 -13.42 9.58
C VAL A 237 -17.25 -14.45 9.94
N ILE A 238 -16.51 -14.24 11.05
CA ILE A 238 -15.41 -15.13 11.46
C ILE A 238 -15.86 -16.61 11.59
N ASP A 239 -17.08 -16.88 12.06
CA ASP A 239 -17.58 -18.27 12.18
C ASP A 239 -18.00 -18.90 10.84
N ASP A 240 -18.23 -18.13 9.77
CA ASP A 240 -18.38 -18.67 8.41
C ASP A 240 -17.05 -19.22 7.89
N VAL A 241 -15.96 -18.47 8.13
CA VAL A 241 -14.59 -18.86 7.79
C VAL A 241 -14.18 -20.12 8.55
N LEU A 242 -14.52 -20.20 9.84
CA LEU A 242 -14.02 -21.22 10.77
C LEU A 242 -14.90 -22.46 10.96
N LYS A 243 -16.22 -22.31 11.14
CA LYS A 243 -17.05 -23.32 11.83
C LYS A 243 -18.27 -23.79 11.05
N ARG A 244 -19.03 -22.88 10.43
CA ARG A 244 -20.38 -23.21 9.89
C ARG A 244 -20.57 -23.03 8.38
N GLY A 245 -19.72 -22.25 7.70
CA GLY A 245 -19.95 -21.88 6.30
C GLY A 245 -21.26 -21.11 6.07
N GLN A 246 -21.54 -20.82 4.81
CA GLN A 246 -22.67 -20.02 4.33
C GLN A 246 -23.59 -20.85 3.42
N HIS A 247 -24.76 -20.31 3.07
CA HIS A 247 -25.57 -20.80 1.93
C HIS A 247 -25.81 -22.33 1.91
N PRO A 248 -26.58 -22.89 2.88
CA PRO A 248 -26.78 -24.33 3.02
C PRO A 248 -27.17 -25.06 1.73
N GLY A 249 -26.49 -26.17 1.45
CA GLY A 249 -26.66 -26.97 0.24
C GLY A 249 -25.95 -26.43 -1.00
N SER A 250 -25.23 -25.31 -0.92
CA SER A 250 -24.17 -24.93 -1.86
C SER A 250 -22.84 -25.62 -1.51
N ILE A 251 -21.77 -25.36 -2.27
CA ILE A 251 -20.40 -25.76 -1.89
C ILE A 251 -19.89 -24.99 -0.66
N ASP A 252 -20.40 -23.77 -0.45
CA ASP A 252 -20.00 -22.85 0.62
C ASP A 252 -20.65 -23.13 1.97
N ALA A 253 -21.52 -24.14 2.04
CA ALA A 253 -21.93 -24.78 3.30
C ALA A 253 -20.75 -25.46 4.02
N THR A 254 -19.60 -25.57 3.36
CA THR A 254 -18.33 -26.01 3.96
C THR A 254 -17.52 -24.79 4.41
N PRO A 255 -17.06 -24.70 5.67
CA PRO A 255 -16.26 -23.57 6.16
C PRO A 255 -15.01 -23.31 5.32
N GLN A 256 -14.62 -22.04 5.18
CA GLN A 256 -13.53 -21.66 4.27
C GLN A 256 -12.19 -22.29 4.66
N VAL A 257 -11.87 -22.46 5.95
CA VAL A 257 -10.64 -23.17 6.38
C VAL A 257 -10.69 -24.67 6.07
N THR A 258 -11.86 -25.29 6.12
CA THR A 258 -12.06 -26.70 5.72
C THR A 258 -11.89 -26.87 4.21
N ARG A 259 -12.39 -25.91 3.42
CA ARG A 259 -12.15 -25.86 1.96
C ARG A 259 -10.66 -25.65 1.63
N LEU A 260 -9.96 -24.80 2.37
CA LEU A 260 -8.50 -24.61 2.26
C LEU A 260 -7.73 -25.92 2.52
N ALA A 261 -8.05 -26.65 3.60
CA ALA A 261 -7.40 -27.93 3.91
C ALA A 261 -7.63 -28.99 2.81
N ALA A 262 -8.82 -29.00 2.19
CA ALA A 262 -9.18 -29.88 1.08
C ALA A 262 -8.52 -29.50 -0.28
N ILE A 263 -7.92 -28.30 -0.36
CA ILE A 263 -7.05 -27.87 -1.47
C ILE A 263 -5.60 -28.25 -1.15
N ASN A 264 -5.10 -27.87 0.03
CA ASN A 264 -3.72 -28.07 0.45
C ASN A 264 -3.32 -29.57 0.48
N SER A 265 -4.25 -30.46 0.83
CA SER A 265 -4.04 -31.93 0.77
C SER A 265 -3.91 -32.51 -0.65
N LYS A 266 -4.16 -31.72 -1.70
CA LYS A 266 -4.04 -32.12 -3.12
C LYS A 266 -2.92 -31.37 -3.84
N THR A 267 -2.73 -30.10 -3.51
CA THR A 267 -1.68 -29.24 -4.05
C THR A 267 -1.22 -28.28 -2.95
N PRO A 268 0.07 -28.30 -2.55
CA PRO A 268 0.56 -27.45 -1.46
C PRO A 268 0.25 -25.96 -1.67
N VAL A 269 -0.28 -25.32 -0.63
CA VAL A 269 -0.62 -23.89 -0.61
C VAL A 269 0.52 -23.12 0.06
N GLY A 270 1.15 -22.22 -0.69
CA GLY A 270 2.26 -21.40 -0.19
C GLY A 270 1.87 -19.97 0.23
N VAL A 271 0.70 -19.47 -0.23
CA VAL A 271 0.18 -18.17 0.18
C VAL A 271 -1.32 -18.27 0.45
N VAL A 272 -1.74 -17.72 1.59
CA VAL A 272 -3.17 -17.54 1.93
C VAL A 272 -3.40 -16.09 2.30
N SER A 273 -4.52 -15.49 1.86
CA SER A 273 -4.94 -14.16 2.34
C SER A 273 -6.36 -14.13 2.89
N VAL A 274 -6.67 -13.16 3.76
CA VAL A 274 -8.01 -12.98 4.35
C VAL A 274 -8.34 -11.53 4.70
N THR A 275 -9.55 -11.06 4.33
CA THR A 275 -10.26 -9.93 4.98
C THR A 275 -11.45 -10.49 5.75
N ILE A 276 -11.53 -10.28 7.06
CA ILE A 276 -12.68 -10.74 7.88
C ILE A 276 -12.81 -9.91 9.17
N GLY A 277 -14.03 -9.81 9.71
CA GLY A 277 -14.35 -9.07 10.93
C GLY A 277 -15.30 -7.88 10.73
N GLY A 278 -15.35 -7.29 9.53
CA GLY A 278 -16.22 -6.14 9.24
C GLY A 278 -17.72 -6.45 9.38
N ASN A 279 -18.14 -7.67 9.04
CA ASN A 279 -19.51 -8.14 9.26
C ASN A 279 -19.78 -8.49 10.74
N ASP A 280 -18.78 -8.99 11.48
CA ASP A 280 -18.87 -9.25 12.92
C ASP A 280 -19.12 -7.94 13.70
N LEU A 281 -18.42 -6.86 13.33
CA LEU A 281 -18.66 -5.48 13.81
C LEU A 281 -19.98 -4.88 13.28
N GLY A 282 -20.63 -5.54 12.31
CA GLY A 282 -21.87 -5.08 11.70
C GLY A 282 -21.72 -3.79 10.89
N PHE A 283 -20.58 -3.57 10.24
CA PHE A 283 -20.23 -2.34 9.49
C PHE A 283 -21.35 -1.85 8.55
N SER A 284 -21.99 -2.77 7.82
CA SER A 284 -23.14 -2.47 6.93
C SER A 284 -24.34 -1.83 7.65
N ARG A 285 -24.55 -2.12 8.95
CA ARG A 285 -25.57 -1.47 9.79
C ARG A 285 -25.13 -0.06 10.20
N THR A 286 -23.85 0.15 10.46
CA THR A 286 -23.28 1.48 10.75
C THR A 286 -23.43 2.40 9.53
N LEU A 287 -23.09 1.95 8.32
CA LEU A 287 -23.27 2.74 7.10
C LEU A 287 -24.75 3.06 6.81
N ALA A 288 -25.65 2.12 7.07
CA ALA A 288 -27.09 2.37 6.97
C ALA A 288 -27.57 3.42 7.99
N ALA A 289 -27.03 3.42 9.22
CA ALA A 289 -27.31 4.45 10.21
C ALA A 289 -26.78 5.83 9.77
N CYS A 290 -25.56 5.92 9.23
CA CYS A 290 -25.00 7.19 8.73
C CYS A 290 -25.86 7.80 7.62
N PHE A 291 -26.47 6.97 6.77
CA PHE A 291 -27.30 7.42 5.66
C PHE A 291 -28.73 7.85 6.05
N LEU A 292 -29.26 7.32 7.17
CA LEU A 292 -30.66 7.51 7.57
C LEU A 292 -30.87 8.42 8.79
N ILE A 293 -29.90 8.45 9.70
CA ILE A 293 -29.98 9.16 11.00
C ILE A 293 -28.61 9.80 11.32
N ALA A 294 -27.93 9.34 12.36
CA ALA A 294 -26.51 9.61 12.62
C ALA A 294 -25.83 8.31 13.08
N CYS A 295 -24.52 8.18 12.85
CA CYS A 295 -23.77 6.96 13.20
C CYS A 295 -22.61 7.12 14.19
N VAL A 296 -22.41 8.31 14.76
CA VAL A 296 -21.46 8.49 15.89
C VAL A 296 -21.90 7.65 17.08
N ARG A 297 -20.95 6.94 17.70
CA ARG A 297 -21.14 6.20 18.97
C ARG A 297 -20.05 6.60 19.96
N HIS A 298 -20.15 6.14 21.21
CA HIS A 298 -19.10 6.40 22.18
C HIS A 298 -17.95 5.37 21.98
N PRO A 299 -16.67 5.78 21.94
CA PRO A 299 -15.56 4.85 21.70
C PRO A 299 -15.47 3.67 22.69
N ALA A 300 -15.98 3.85 23.92
CA ALA A 300 -16.05 2.77 24.91
C ALA A 300 -17.04 1.64 24.54
N ASP A 301 -18.00 1.89 23.64
CA ASP A 301 -18.94 0.88 23.14
C ASP A 301 -18.35 0.10 21.96
N GLU A 302 -17.49 0.75 21.16
CA GLU A 302 -16.97 0.22 19.89
C GLU A 302 -15.62 -0.48 20.05
N ALA A 303 -14.70 0.09 20.85
CA ALA A 303 -13.37 -0.49 21.06
C ALA A 303 -13.41 -1.95 21.57
N PRO A 304 -14.24 -2.33 22.56
CA PRO A 304 -14.32 -3.73 23.00
C PRO A 304 -14.79 -4.71 21.91
N GLN A 305 -15.56 -4.24 20.93
CA GLN A 305 -16.01 -5.07 19.80
C GLN A 305 -14.88 -5.28 18.79
N ILE A 306 -14.10 -4.22 18.52
CA ILE A 306 -12.90 -4.26 17.67
C ILE A 306 -11.82 -5.13 18.32
N ASP A 307 -11.57 -4.97 19.62
CA ASP A 307 -10.61 -5.75 20.40
C ASP A 307 -10.99 -7.23 20.47
N ALA A 308 -12.29 -7.54 20.56
CA ALA A 308 -12.80 -8.90 20.46
C ALA A 308 -12.51 -9.50 19.07
N VAL A 309 -12.86 -8.79 17.98
CA VAL A 309 -12.58 -9.24 16.61
C VAL A 309 -11.08 -9.44 16.38
N ALA A 310 -10.23 -8.49 16.78
CA ALA A 310 -8.78 -8.61 16.72
C ALA A 310 -8.25 -9.80 17.55
N THR A 311 -8.82 -10.04 18.74
CA THR A 311 -8.51 -11.23 19.55
C THR A 311 -8.86 -12.53 18.82
N ARG A 312 -10.02 -12.61 18.16
CA ARG A 312 -10.41 -13.77 17.33
C ARG A 312 -9.52 -13.96 16.11
N ILE A 313 -9.07 -12.89 15.45
CA ILE A 313 -8.08 -12.96 14.35
C ILE A 313 -6.79 -13.63 14.83
N ARG A 314 -6.28 -13.19 15.99
CA ARG A 314 -5.04 -13.68 16.61
C ARG A 314 -5.15 -15.13 17.11
N GLN A 315 -6.26 -15.48 17.75
CA GLN A 315 -6.41 -16.73 18.51
C GLN A 315 -7.15 -17.85 17.75
N GLU A 316 -8.02 -17.53 16.79
CA GLU A 316 -8.76 -18.51 16.00
C GLU A 316 -8.37 -18.48 14.51
N VAL A 317 -8.42 -17.32 13.85
CA VAL A 317 -8.34 -17.26 12.37
C VAL A 317 -6.95 -17.59 11.83
N VAL A 318 -5.90 -16.90 12.29
CA VAL A 318 -4.52 -17.19 11.82
C VAL A 318 -4.08 -18.62 12.21
N PRO A 319 -4.34 -19.11 13.45
CA PRO A 319 -4.08 -20.50 13.80
C PRO A 319 -4.83 -21.53 12.94
N ALA A 320 -6.12 -21.34 12.66
CA ALA A 320 -6.90 -22.28 11.84
C ALA A 320 -6.45 -22.30 10.37
N ILE A 321 -6.05 -21.15 9.81
CA ILE A 321 -5.45 -21.08 8.46
C ILE A 321 -4.14 -21.86 8.44
N ARG A 322 -3.26 -21.68 9.43
CA ARG A 322 -2.00 -22.45 9.55
C ARG A 322 -2.23 -23.94 9.77
N GLN A 323 -3.27 -24.34 10.51
CA GLN A 323 -3.61 -25.76 10.66
C GLN A 323 -4.07 -26.38 9.33
N ALA A 324 -4.77 -25.62 8.49
CA ALA A 324 -5.22 -26.06 7.17
C ALA A 324 -4.08 -26.05 6.11
N ALA A 325 -3.15 -25.10 6.21
CA ALA A 325 -1.99 -24.97 5.33
C ALA A 325 -0.73 -24.52 6.13
N PRO A 326 0.04 -25.48 6.71
CA PRO A 326 1.18 -25.17 7.58
C PRO A 326 2.31 -24.39 6.92
N GLU A 327 2.60 -24.69 5.66
CA GLU A 327 3.66 -24.04 4.87
C GLU A 327 3.21 -22.70 4.25
N ALA A 328 1.95 -22.28 4.44
CA ALA A 328 1.42 -21.09 3.80
C ALA A 328 1.82 -19.80 4.55
N ARG A 329 2.37 -18.84 3.80
CA ARG A 329 2.47 -17.46 4.28
C ARG A 329 1.08 -16.84 4.36
N VAL A 330 0.63 -16.53 5.58
CA VAL A 330 -0.68 -15.94 5.85
C VAL A 330 -0.60 -14.42 5.78
N ILE A 331 -1.47 -13.82 4.95
CA ILE A 331 -1.61 -12.38 4.76
C ILE A 331 -3.00 -11.95 5.28
N VAL A 332 -3.06 -11.33 6.45
CA VAL A 332 -4.26 -10.64 6.91
C VAL A 332 -4.28 -9.26 6.26
N VAL A 333 -5.39 -8.92 5.60
CA VAL A 333 -5.56 -7.63 4.92
C VAL A 333 -6.61 -6.82 5.66
N GLY A 334 -6.35 -5.51 5.83
CA GLY A 334 -7.29 -4.57 6.44
C GLY A 334 -8.47 -4.20 5.54
N TYR A 335 -9.22 -3.20 5.95
CA TYR A 335 -10.27 -2.58 5.14
C TYR A 335 -9.78 -1.23 4.61
N PRO A 336 -10.21 -0.80 3.41
CA PRO A 336 -9.85 0.50 2.89
C PRO A 336 -10.68 1.61 3.55
N ARG A 337 -10.09 2.80 3.70
CA ARG A 337 -10.79 3.99 4.17
C ARG A 337 -11.88 4.38 3.18
N ILE A 338 -13.15 4.23 3.56
CA ILE A 338 -14.26 4.50 2.64
C ILE A 338 -14.81 5.93 2.73
N VAL A 339 -14.47 6.70 3.77
CA VAL A 339 -14.89 8.10 3.95
C VAL A 339 -13.72 9.06 3.73
N PRO A 340 -13.97 10.30 3.25
CA PRO A 340 -12.91 11.28 3.02
C PRO A 340 -12.02 11.51 4.25
N ARG A 341 -10.72 11.67 4.02
CA ARG A 341 -9.80 12.19 5.05
C ARG A 341 -10.10 13.68 5.35
N PRO A 342 -9.80 14.18 6.56
CA PRO A 342 -9.83 15.62 6.82
C PRO A 342 -8.96 16.39 5.81
N GLY A 343 -9.55 17.37 5.13
CA GLY A 343 -8.90 18.14 4.05
C GLY A 343 -9.15 17.63 2.63
N THR A 344 -9.66 16.41 2.43
CA THR A 344 -10.11 15.93 1.11
C THR A 344 -11.29 16.77 0.60
N GLN A 345 -11.30 17.13 -0.69
CA GLN A 345 -12.40 17.89 -1.27
C GLN A 345 -13.67 17.03 -1.41
N ILE A 346 -14.67 17.32 -0.57
CA ILE A 346 -15.99 16.70 -0.63
C ILE A 346 -16.81 17.32 -1.77
N ALA A 347 -17.28 16.49 -2.69
CA ALA A 347 -18.12 16.85 -3.83
C ALA A 347 -19.58 16.32 -3.71
N GLY A 348 -19.85 15.42 -2.77
CA GLY A 348 -21.16 14.77 -2.59
C GLY A 348 -21.59 14.57 -1.13
N CYS A 349 -22.53 13.64 -0.91
CA CYS A 349 -22.99 13.17 0.42
C CYS A 349 -23.36 14.24 1.45
N ARG A 350 -24.33 15.12 1.16
CA ARG A 350 -24.88 16.06 2.16
C ARG A 350 -25.52 15.39 3.39
N TRP A 351 -25.67 14.07 3.38
CA TRP A 351 -26.17 13.24 4.48
C TRP A 351 -25.10 12.87 5.51
N LEU A 352 -23.80 12.96 5.17
CA LEU A 352 -22.70 12.58 6.06
C LEU A 352 -22.05 13.84 6.66
N SER A 353 -22.14 14.00 7.98
CA SER A 353 -21.59 15.19 8.65
C SER A 353 -20.07 15.14 8.81
N ALA A 354 -19.42 16.30 8.98
CA ALA A 354 -17.99 16.36 9.27
C ALA A 354 -17.62 15.62 10.57
N THR A 355 -18.50 15.63 11.57
CA THR A 355 -18.33 14.87 12.83
C THR A 355 -18.35 13.37 12.59
N GLU A 356 -19.25 12.87 11.75
CA GLU A 356 -19.30 11.44 11.39
C GLU A 356 -18.12 11.03 10.51
N ILE A 357 -17.65 11.89 9.60
CA ILE A 357 -16.42 11.66 8.86
C ILE A 357 -15.26 11.49 9.84
N LEU A 358 -15.10 12.39 10.82
CA LEU A 358 -14.05 12.29 11.83
C LEU A 358 -14.18 11.01 12.68
N HIS A 359 -15.40 10.67 13.13
CA HIS A 359 -15.67 9.44 13.89
C HIS A 359 -15.31 8.18 13.11
N LEU A 360 -15.78 8.06 11.86
CA LEU A 360 -15.53 6.90 11.00
C LEU A 360 -14.05 6.78 10.59
N ASN A 361 -13.33 7.90 10.45
CA ASN A 361 -11.87 7.87 10.31
C ASN A 361 -11.20 7.30 11.57
N GLN A 362 -11.56 7.78 12.77
CA GLN A 362 -10.99 7.32 14.03
C GLN A 362 -11.27 5.82 14.30
N VAL A 363 -12.47 5.35 13.98
CA VAL A 363 -12.84 3.93 14.07
C VAL A 363 -12.05 3.06 13.08
N GLU A 364 -11.78 3.56 11.87
CA GLU A 364 -10.96 2.84 10.88
C GLU A 364 -9.48 2.79 11.28
N ASP A 365 -8.91 3.90 11.76
CA ASP A 365 -7.52 3.94 12.25
C ASP A 365 -7.31 2.99 13.44
N TYR A 366 -8.29 2.91 14.36
CA TYR A 366 -8.26 1.98 15.49
C TYR A 366 -8.39 0.52 15.03
N LEU A 367 -9.27 0.25 14.06
CA LEU A 367 -9.46 -1.09 13.48
C LEU A 367 -8.21 -1.58 12.74
N ASP A 368 -7.56 -0.75 11.92
CA ASP A 368 -6.30 -1.10 11.26
C ASP A 368 -5.20 -1.39 12.29
N GLY A 369 -5.06 -0.54 13.30
CA GLY A 369 -4.11 -0.73 14.41
C GLY A 369 -4.31 -2.06 15.14
N GLN A 370 -5.54 -2.40 15.53
CA GLN A 370 -5.82 -3.62 16.27
C GLN A 370 -5.71 -4.88 15.40
N LEU A 371 -6.17 -4.85 14.14
CA LEU A 371 -5.99 -5.98 13.21
C LEU A 371 -4.50 -6.21 12.90
N ARG A 372 -3.71 -5.14 12.76
CA ARG A 372 -2.25 -5.20 12.57
C ARG A 372 -1.54 -5.83 13.76
N ALA A 373 -1.87 -5.38 14.97
CA ALA A 373 -1.33 -5.93 16.20
C ALA A 373 -1.69 -7.42 16.36
N ALA A 374 -2.95 -7.79 16.13
CA ALA A 374 -3.43 -9.16 16.19
C ALA A 374 -2.74 -10.10 15.19
N ALA A 375 -2.69 -9.72 13.91
CA ALA A 375 -2.07 -10.51 12.86
C ALA A 375 -0.55 -10.67 13.09
N THR A 376 0.13 -9.58 13.45
CA THR A 376 1.58 -9.60 13.72
C THR A 376 1.90 -10.42 14.97
N ALA A 377 1.10 -10.34 16.03
CA ALA A 377 1.26 -11.15 17.24
C ALA A 377 0.96 -12.65 16.99
N ALA A 378 0.16 -12.99 15.97
CA ALA A 378 0.02 -14.36 15.49
C ALA A 378 1.13 -14.77 14.49
N GLY A 379 1.99 -13.85 14.06
CA GLY A 379 3.04 -14.07 13.07
C GLY A 379 2.55 -14.16 11.61
N ALA A 380 1.37 -13.62 11.31
CA ALA A 380 0.93 -13.38 9.93
C ALA A 380 1.49 -12.05 9.42
N THR A 381 1.65 -11.91 8.10
CA THR A 381 1.84 -10.61 7.47
C THR A 381 0.54 -9.82 7.60
N TYR A 382 0.60 -8.58 8.09
CA TYR A 382 -0.52 -7.64 7.96
C TYR A 382 -0.26 -6.66 6.81
N VAL A 383 -1.26 -6.47 5.94
CA VAL A 383 -1.28 -5.40 4.95
C VAL A 383 -2.42 -4.44 5.27
N SER A 384 -2.07 -3.18 5.51
CA SER A 384 -3.04 -2.10 5.54
C SER A 384 -3.37 -1.64 4.13
N VAL A 385 -4.67 -1.57 3.84
CA VAL A 385 -5.21 -0.95 2.61
C VAL A 385 -5.97 0.35 2.91
N ALA A 386 -5.80 0.91 4.11
CA ALA A 386 -6.38 2.18 4.56
C ALA A 386 -6.05 3.39 3.63
N GLY A 387 -4.98 3.29 2.84
CA GLY A 387 -4.61 4.27 1.80
C GLY A 387 -5.19 4.01 0.41
N ALA A 388 -5.79 2.85 0.14
CA ALA A 388 -6.11 2.38 -1.22
C ALA A 388 -7.11 3.26 -1.99
N LEU A 389 -7.92 4.04 -1.29
CA LEU A 389 -8.94 4.93 -1.87
C LEU A 389 -8.62 6.42 -1.64
N ALA A 390 -7.39 6.79 -1.26
CA ALA A 390 -7.05 8.18 -0.94
C ALA A 390 -7.31 9.14 -2.13
N GLY A 391 -8.16 10.15 -1.93
CA GLY A 391 -8.65 11.06 -2.98
C GLY A 391 -9.82 10.52 -3.81
N HIS A 392 -10.18 9.25 -3.59
CA HIS A 392 -11.19 8.47 -4.29
C HIS A 392 -12.17 7.77 -3.30
N GLU A 393 -12.26 8.27 -2.07
CA GLU A 393 -13.20 7.80 -1.05
C GLU A 393 -14.66 8.08 -1.47
N LEU A 394 -15.65 7.63 -0.70
CA LEU A 394 -17.04 8.09 -0.86
C LEU A 394 -17.07 9.62 -0.89
N CYS A 395 -18.05 10.20 -1.59
CA CYS A 395 -18.31 11.64 -1.56
C CYS A 395 -17.23 12.53 -2.22
N THR A 396 -16.14 11.95 -2.73
CA THR A 396 -15.18 12.62 -3.64
C THR A 396 -15.79 12.80 -5.04
N LYS A 397 -15.04 13.45 -5.95
CA LYS A 397 -15.48 13.69 -7.34
C LYS A 397 -15.48 12.40 -8.18
N GLU A 398 -14.53 11.49 -7.94
CA GLU A 398 -14.28 10.28 -8.73
C GLU A 398 -14.12 9.06 -7.81
N PRO A 399 -15.17 8.67 -7.06
CA PRO A 399 -15.07 7.65 -6.04
C PRO A 399 -14.74 6.27 -6.63
N TRP A 400 -13.81 5.55 -5.99
CA TRP A 400 -13.45 4.16 -6.32
C TRP A 400 -14.26 3.15 -5.49
N ILE A 401 -15.42 3.57 -4.99
CA ILE A 401 -16.27 2.83 -4.07
C ILE A 401 -17.75 3.10 -4.37
N PHE A 402 -18.57 2.06 -4.31
CA PHE A 402 -19.98 2.12 -4.69
C PHE A 402 -20.76 3.02 -3.71
N PRO A 403 -21.54 4.01 -4.20
CA PRO A 403 -22.18 5.01 -3.34
C PRO A 403 -23.21 4.39 -2.38
N ILE A 404 -23.33 4.98 -1.19
CA ILE A 404 -24.43 4.66 -0.24
C ILE A 404 -25.71 5.36 -0.69
N GLY A 405 -26.83 4.65 -0.66
CA GLY A 405 -28.12 5.15 -1.13
C GLY A 405 -29.25 4.12 -0.97
N LEU A 406 -30.44 4.46 -1.49
CA LEU A 406 -31.62 3.57 -1.44
C LEU A 406 -31.54 2.42 -2.45
N SER A 407 -30.82 2.59 -3.56
CA SER A 407 -30.55 1.57 -4.58
C SER A 407 -29.17 0.91 -4.39
N GLY A 408 -28.92 -0.20 -5.09
CA GLY A 408 -27.61 -0.87 -5.09
C GLY A 408 -27.41 -2.00 -4.08
N GLY A 409 -28.42 -2.37 -3.29
CA GLY A 409 -28.43 -3.64 -2.53
C GLY A 409 -27.20 -3.88 -1.66
N ASN A 410 -26.50 -5.00 -1.88
CA ASN A 410 -25.26 -5.35 -1.17
C ASN A 410 -24.03 -4.57 -1.69
N LEU A 411 -24.09 -3.97 -2.87
CA LEU A 411 -22.92 -3.37 -3.53
C LEU A 411 -22.44 -2.11 -2.81
N ARG A 412 -23.36 -1.39 -2.16
CA ARG A 412 -23.12 -0.15 -1.40
C ARG A 412 -21.94 -0.29 -0.44
N GLY A 413 -20.97 0.63 -0.54
CA GLY A 413 -19.79 0.64 0.33
C GLY A 413 -18.67 -0.33 -0.07
N HIS A 414 -18.79 -1.06 -1.19
CA HIS A 414 -17.73 -1.94 -1.68
C HIS A 414 -16.86 -1.27 -2.75
N PRO A 415 -15.55 -1.60 -2.84
CA PRO A 415 -14.64 -1.04 -3.83
C PRO A 415 -15.06 -1.42 -5.26
N LEU A 416 -15.11 -0.43 -6.15
CA LEU A 416 -15.26 -0.55 -7.60
C LEU A 416 -13.96 -1.11 -8.24
N PRO A 417 -13.89 -1.41 -9.55
CA PRO A 417 -12.73 -2.10 -10.13
C PRO A 417 -11.40 -1.34 -9.96
N ALA A 418 -11.44 -0.01 -9.91
CA ALA A 418 -10.28 0.81 -9.61
C ALA A 418 -9.82 0.64 -8.14
N GLY A 419 -10.75 0.63 -7.18
CA GLY A 419 -10.47 0.38 -5.77
C GLY A 419 -9.99 -1.05 -5.50
N GLN A 420 -10.58 -2.05 -6.15
CA GLN A 420 -10.08 -3.44 -6.13
C GLN A 420 -8.64 -3.52 -6.65
N ARG A 421 -8.31 -2.82 -7.74
CA ARG A 421 -6.93 -2.77 -8.26
C ARG A 421 -5.97 -1.99 -7.36
N ALA A 422 -6.42 -0.91 -6.70
CA ALA A 422 -5.60 -0.17 -5.75
C ALA A 422 -5.29 -1.01 -4.49
N MET A 423 -6.27 -1.75 -3.98
CA MET A 423 -6.05 -2.75 -2.93
C MET A 423 -5.07 -3.84 -3.40
N ALA A 424 -5.25 -4.39 -4.59
CA ALA A 424 -4.34 -5.40 -5.15
C ALA A 424 -2.90 -4.88 -5.31
N ALA A 425 -2.73 -3.62 -5.73
CA ALA A 425 -1.43 -2.97 -5.83
C ALA A 425 -0.76 -2.84 -4.44
N ILE A 426 -1.47 -2.36 -3.43
CA ILE A 426 -0.92 -2.23 -2.07
C ILE A 426 -0.60 -3.59 -1.44
N VAL A 427 -1.50 -4.57 -1.53
CA VAL A 427 -1.28 -5.93 -1.02
C VAL A 427 -0.13 -6.60 -1.77
N GLY A 428 -0.13 -6.54 -3.10
CA GLY A 428 0.94 -7.08 -3.94
C GLY A 428 2.30 -6.49 -3.56
N THR A 429 2.41 -5.16 -3.55
CA THR A 429 3.62 -4.43 -3.14
C THR A 429 4.11 -4.84 -1.76
N GLN A 430 3.30 -4.74 -0.70
CA GLN A 430 3.75 -5.09 0.66
C GLN A 430 4.09 -6.59 0.79
N ALA A 431 3.40 -7.47 0.03
CA ALA A 431 3.58 -8.91 0.07
C ALA A 431 4.69 -9.47 -0.84
N GLY A 432 5.35 -8.66 -1.68
CA GLY A 432 6.43 -9.09 -2.59
C GLY A 432 6.00 -9.44 -4.04
N TYR A 433 4.75 -9.18 -4.41
CA TYR A 433 4.12 -9.51 -5.70
C TYR A 433 3.61 -8.22 -6.35
N PRO A 434 4.49 -7.32 -6.79
CA PRO A 434 4.14 -5.94 -7.14
C PRO A 434 3.15 -5.87 -8.32
N ILE A 435 2.01 -5.23 -8.11
CA ILE A 435 0.94 -5.05 -9.11
C ILE A 435 0.82 -3.57 -9.46
N ARG A 436 0.73 -3.27 -10.77
CA ARG A 436 0.59 -1.90 -11.25
C ARG A 436 -0.72 -1.26 -10.75
N PRO A 437 -0.68 -0.14 -10.01
CA PRO A 437 -1.87 0.54 -9.52
C PRO A 437 -2.69 1.19 -10.66
N PRO A 438 -3.93 1.63 -10.39
CA PRO A 438 -4.68 2.51 -11.28
C PRO A 438 -3.90 3.76 -11.71
N ALA A 439 -4.32 4.37 -12.82
CA ALA A 439 -3.90 5.73 -13.13
C ALA A 439 -4.53 6.71 -12.11
N GLY A 440 -3.75 7.67 -11.61
CA GLY A 440 -4.19 8.64 -10.61
C GLY A 440 -3.98 8.22 -9.15
N THR A 441 -3.59 6.96 -8.87
CA THR A 441 -3.23 6.54 -7.51
C THR A 441 -2.07 7.40 -6.98
N PRO A 442 -2.16 7.96 -5.76
CA PRO A 442 -1.04 8.63 -5.11
C PRO A 442 0.18 7.70 -4.96
N ALA A 443 1.38 8.28 -4.90
CA ALA A 443 2.54 7.55 -4.41
C ALA A 443 2.29 7.15 -2.93
N VAL A 444 2.70 5.93 -2.56
CA VAL A 444 2.48 5.30 -1.26
C VAL A 444 3.74 5.37 -0.41
#